data_AF-A0A5J6WWD6-F1
#
_entry.id   AF-A0A5J6WWD6-F1
#
_cell.length_a   1.000
_cell.length_b   1.000
_cell.length_c   1.000
_cell.angle_alpha   90.00
_cell.angle_beta   90.00
_cell.angle_gamma   90.00
#
_symmetry.space_group_name_H-M   'P 1'
#
loop_
_entity.id
_entity.type
_entity.pdbx_description
1 polymer ?
#
loop_
_entity_poly.entity_id
_entity_poly.type
_entity_poly.pdbx_seq_one_letter_code
_entity_poly.pdbx_strand_id
1 'polypeptide(L)'
;MSVILGIDPGSRITGYGVIRVTGGLVEYLGSGCIRTDLGELPQRLKQVYDGVSEIIAQFSPDEFAIERVFMARNADSALKLGQARGSAIVAAVNAGLPVGEYSPTQIKQAVVGTGGADKTQVQHMVKHLLKLPGTPQADAADALAIALCHLHTRQSLIRMAGRVTGSAYGRFR
;
A
#
# COMPACT_ATOMS: atom_id res chain seq x y z
N MET A 1 14.20 -8.70 -7.94
CA MET A 1 12.99 -8.11 -8.54
C MET A 1 11.88 -8.34 -7.51
N SER A 2 11.06 -7.34 -7.19
CA SER A 2 9.87 -7.57 -6.35
C SER A 2 8.66 -6.79 -6.84
N VAL A 3 7.49 -7.42 -6.81
CA VAL A 3 6.19 -6.83 -7.12
C VAL A 3 5.48 -6.53 -5.81
N ILE A 4 5.05 -5.28 -5.65
CA ILE A 4 4.42 -4.79 -4.42
C ILE A 4 2.97 -4.40 -4.76
N LEU A 5 2.02 -4.97 -4.02
CA LEU A 5 0.60 -4.61 -4.08
C LEU A 5 0.27 -3.68 -2.91
N GLY A 6 -0.09 -2.44 -3.20
CA GLY A 6 -0.65 -1.49 -2.24
C GLY A 6 -2.18 -1.49 -2.29
N ILE A 7 -2.82 -1.55 -1.12
CA ILE A 7 -4.28 -1.48 -0.95
C ILE A 7 -4.65 -0.28 -0.06
N ASP A 8 -5.54 0.56 -0.56
CA ASP A 8 -6.27 1.58 0.23
C ASP A 8 -7.67 1.02 0.54
N PRO A 9 -7.90 0.44 1.73
CA PRO A 9 -9.15 -0.21 2.05
C PRO A 9 -10.23 0.85 2.26
N GLY A 10 -11.38 0.67 1.63
CA GLY A 10 -12.56 1.48 1.89
C GLY A 10 -13.81 0.62 1.90
N SER A 11 -14.79 1.01 2.73
CA SER A 11 -16.00 0.17 2.88
C SER A 11 -16.73 -0.03 1.55
N ARG A 12 -16.77 0.99 0.67
CA ARG A 12 -17.48 0.98 -0.62
C ARG A 12 -16.55 0.83 -1.83
N ILE A 13 -15.38 1.45 -1.73
CA ILE A 13 -14.39 1.53 -2.79
C ILE A 13 -13.07 1.18 -2.14
N THR A 14 -12.39 0.16 -2.63
CA THR A 14 -11.06 -0.21 -2.18
C THR A 14 -10.09 0.02 -3.34
N GLY A 15 -9.16 0.96 -3.17
CA GLY A 15 -8.14 1.26 -4.17
C GLY A 15 -7.05 0.19 -4.18
N TYR A 16 -6.52 -0.14 -5.36
CA TYR A 16 -5.33 -0.98 -5.48
C TYR A 16 -4.32 -0.35 -6.43
N GLY A 17 -3.05 -0.58 -6.14
CA GLY A 17 -1.92 -0.13 -6.94
C GLY A 17 -0.80 -1.16 -6.93
N VAL A 18 -0.28 -1.52 -8.09
CA VAL A 18 0.76 -2.52 -8.27
C VAL A 18 1.97 -1.87 -8.91
N ILE A 19 3.11 -2.02 -8.25
CA ILE A 19 4.41 -1.56 -8.74
C ILE A 19 5.40 -2.72 -8.77
N ARG A 20 6.37 -2.62 -9.67
CA ARG A 20 7.49 -3.55 -9.78
C ARG A 20 8.79 -2.83 -9.53
N VAL A 21 9.69 -3.49 -8.83
CA VAL A 21 10.98 -2.94 -8.44
C VAL A 21 12.11 -3.83 -8.95
N THR A 22 12.94 -3.26 -9.82
CA THR A 22 14.09 -3.93 -10.42
C THR A 22 15.31 -3.02 -10.31
N GLY A 23 16.33 -3.44 -9.55
CA GLY A 23 17.57 -2.66 -9.41
C GLY A 23 17.39 -1.24 -8.87
N GLY A 24 16.31 -0.99 -8.10
CA GLY A 24 15.96 0.34 -7.58
C GLY A 24 15.11 1.19 -8.52
N LEU A 25 14.87 0.75 -9.76
CA LEU A 25 13.90 1.35 -10.65
C LEU A 25 12.49 0.87 -10.29
N VAL A 26 11.54 1.81 -10.28
CA VAL A 26 10.13 1.54 -10.01
C VAL A 26 9.35 1.63 -11.31
N GLU A 27 8.62 0.58 -11.63
CA GLU A 27 7.76 0.45 -12.80
C GLU A 27 6.31 0.32 -12.33
N TYR A 28 5.41 1.06 -12.96
CA TYR A 28 3.97 0.92 -12.74
C TYR A 28 3.43 -0.28 -13.53
N LEU A 29 2.73 -1.19 -12.86
CA LEU A 29 2.10 -2.35 -13.51
C LEU A 29 0.59 -2.19 -13.69
N GLY A 30 -0.09 -1.54 -12.74
CA GLY A 30 -1.53 -1.39 -12.79
C GLY A 30 -2.09 -0.72 -11.54
N SER A 31 -3.24 -0.10 -11.65
CA SER A 31 -4.01 0.41 -10.53
C SER A 31 -5.49 0.51 -10.91
N GLY A 32 -6.33 0.58 -9.90
CA GLY A 32 -7.77 0.64 -10.08
C GLY A 32 -8.50 0.69 -8.75
N CYS A 33 -9.79 0.40 -8.79
CA CYS A 33 -10.61 0.30 -7.60
C CYS A 33 -11.55 -0.91 -7.68
N ILE A 34 -11.65 -1.62 -6.56
CA ILE A 34 -12.65 -2.65 -6.33
C ILE A 34 -13.89 -1.93 -5.79
N ARG A 35 -14.97 -1.92 -6.58
CA ARG A 35 -16.24 -1.32 -6.18
C ARG A 35 -17.12 -2.41 -5.62
N THR A 36 -17.51 -2.27 -4.35
CA THR A 36 -18.49 -3.16 -3.74
C THR A 36 -19.89 -2.61 -3.98
N ASP A 37 -20.82 -3.46 -4.39
CA ASP A 37 -22.18 -3.07 -4.70
C ASP A 37 -22.98 -2.67 -3.44
N LEU A 38 -24.18 -2.14 -3.67
CA LEU A 38 -25.17 -1.91 -2.62
C LEU A 38 -25.70 -3.26 -2.14
N GLY A 39 -25.15 -3.73 -1.01
CA GLY A 39 -25.58 -4.93 -0.33
C GLY A 39 -25.28 -4.87 1.16
N GLU A 40 -25.74 -5.90 1.87
CA GLU A 40 -25.43 -6.11 3.27
C GLU A 40 -23.92 -6.22 3.49
N LEU A 41 -23.47 -5.83 4.69
CA LEU A 41 -22.05 -5.75 5.03
C LEU A 41 -21.28 -7.07 4.75
N PRO A 42 -21.76 -8.27 5.13
CA PRO A 42 -21.02 -9.51 4.88
C PRO A 42 -20.71 -9.77 3.41
N GLN A 43 -21.66 -9.46 2.51
CA GLN A 43 -21.50 -9.61 1.07
C GLN A 43 -20.46 -8.64 0.53
N ARG A 44 -20.45 -7.40 1.03
CA ARG A 44 -19.43 -6.41 0.66
C ARG A 44 -18.03 -6.84 1.14
N LEU A 45 -17.92 -7.42 2.34
CA LEU A 45 -16.65 -7.97 2.81
C LEU A 45 -16.16 -9.11 1.92
N LYS A 46 -17.06 -9.99 1.47
CA LYS A 46 -16.74 -11.03 0.49
C LYS A 46 -16.26 -10.42 -0.84
N GLN A 47 -16.94 -9.39 -1.35
CA GLN A 47 -16.52 -8.71 -2.58
C GLN A 47 -15.10 -8.08 -2.46
N VAL A 48 -14.76 -7.51 -1.30
CA VAL A 48 -13.39 -7.05 -1.04
C VAL A 48 -12.41 -8.21 -1.04
N TYR A 49 -12.74 -9.32 -0.37
CA TYR A 49 -11.87 -10.52 -0.33
C TYR A 49 -11.62 -11.08 -1.73
N ASP A 50 -12.69 -11.31 -2.50
CA ASP A 50 -12.63 -11.88 -3.84
C ASP A 50 -11.85 -10.96 -4.77
N GLY A 51 -12.15 -9.64 -4.75
CA GLY A 51 -11.48 -8.66 -5.59
C GLY A 51 -9.98 -8.55 -5.27
N VAL A 52 -9.59 -8.53 -3.99
CA VAL A 52 -8.17 -8.53 -3.61
C VAL A 52 -7.50 -9.83 -4.04
N SER A 53 -8.17 -10.97 -3.87
CA SER A 53 -7.66 -12.27 -4.29
C SER A 53 -7.47 -12.38 -5.81
N GLU A 54 -8.37 -11.79 -6.59
CA GLU A 54 -8.26 -11.70 -8.04
C GLU A 54 -7.04 -10.87 -8.47
N ILE A 55 -6.83 -9.70 -7.85
CA ILE A 55 -5.64 -8.87 -8.11
C ILE A 55 -4.35 -9.61 -7.72
N ILE A 56 -4.35 -10.34 -6.60
CA ILE A 56 -3.21 -11.18 -6.20
C ILE A 56 -2.95 -12.27 -7.26
N ALA A 57 -3.98 -12.96 -7.72
CA ALA A 57 -3.85 -13.98 -8.75
C ALA A 57 -3.35 -13.40 -10.09
N GLN A 58 -3.85 -12.22 -10.47
CA GLN A 58 -3.51 -11.55 -11.73
C GLN A 58 -2.04 -11.07 -11.76
N PHE A 59 -1.58 -10.43 -10.68
CA PHE A 59 -0.27 -9.78 -10.66
C PHE A 59 0.82 -10.60 -9.96
N SER A 60 0.45 -11.64 -9.20
CA SER A 60 1.36 -12.48 -8.40
C SER A 60 2.38 -11.63 -7.60
N PRO A 61 1.92 -10.72 -6.72
CA PRO A 61 2.80 -9.87 -5.95
C PRO A 61 3.67 -10.68 -4.98
N ASP A 62 4.84 -10.16 -4.64
CA ASP A 62 5.73 -10.72 -3.62
C ASP A 62 5.44 -10.13 -2.23
N GLU A 63 4.92 -8.91 -2.19
CA GLU A 63 4.74 -8.13 -0.96
C GLU A 63 3.39 -7.39 -1.00
N PHE A 64 2.71 -7.31 0.15
CA PHE A 64 1.42 -6.64 0.30
C PHE A 64 1.56 -5.47 1.29
N ALA A 65 1.01 -4.31 0.93
CA ALA A 65 1.04 -3.11 1.75
C ALA A 65 -0.36 -2.52 1.92
N ILE A 66 -0.70 -2.11 3.14
CA ILE A 66 -2.03 -1.57 3.45
C ILE A 66 -1.96 -0.39 4.41
N GLU A 67 -2.86 0.57 4.23
CA GLU A 67 -3.01 1.69 5.16
C GLU A 67 -3.58 1.24 6.52
N ARG A 68 -3.05 1.82 7.59
CA ARG A 68 -3.61 1.72 8.95
C ARG A 68 -4.69 2.77 9.13
N VAL A 69 -5.85 2.31 9.53
CA VAL A 69 -6.99 3.18 9.85
C VAL A 69 -6.72 3.85 11.20
N PHE A 70 -6.63 5.17 11.22
CA PHE A 70 -6.55 5.95 12.46
C PHE A 70 -7.83 6.76 12.69
N MET A 71 -8.45 6.54 13.84
CA MET A 71 -9.45 7.39 14.50
C MET A 71 -10.52 8.00 13.56
N ALA A 72 -11.52 7.20 13.18
CA ALA A 72 -12.68 7.74 12.49
C ALA A 72 -13.53 8.60 13.44
N ARG A 73 -14.04 9.74 12.94
CA ARG A 73 -14.98 10.60 13.69
C ARG A 73 -16.26 9.87 14.12
N ASN A 74 -16.60 8.77 13.44
CA ASN A 74 -17.77 7.95 13.72
C ASN A 74 -17.34 6.49 13.93
N ALA A 75 -17.67 5.93 15.10
CA ALA A 75 -17.34 4.55 15.48
C ALA A 75 -17.92 3.51 14.51
N ASP A 76 -19.13 3.73 14.02
CA ASP A 76 -19.80 2.83 13.07
C ASP A 76 -19.05 2.71 11.74
N SER A 77 -18.59 3.84 11.22
CA SER A 77 -17.81 3.89 9.98
C SER A 77 -16.42 3.29 10.19
N ALA A 78 -15.79 3.54 11.35
CA ALA A 78 -14.52 2.93 11.72
C ALA A 78 -14.63 1.40 11.76
N LEU A 79 -15.69 0.86 12.35
CA LEU A 79 -15.89 -0.58 12.46
C LEU A 79 -16.06 -1.23 11.08
N LYS A 80 -16.92 -0.65 10.22
CA LYS A 80 -17.12 -1.13 8.83
C LYS A 80 -15.84 -1.10 8.01
N LEU A 81 -15.06 -0.02 8.17
CA LEU A 81 -13.76 0.12 7.51
C LEU A 81 -12.75 -0.90 8.04
N GLY A 82 -12.70 -1.11 9.35
CA GLY A 82 -11.85 -2.11 10.00
C GLY A 82 -12.17 -3.53 9.53
N GLN A 83 -13.45 -3.86 9.33
CA GLN A 83 -13.88 -5.15 8.78
C GLN A 83 -13.46 -5.31 7.32
N ALA A 84 -13.65 -4.29 6.48
CA ALA A 84 -13.21 -4.32 5.07
C ALA A 84 -11.68 -4.49 4.96
N ARG A 85 -10.93 -3.75 5.79
CA ARG A 85 -9.49 -3.91 5.93
C ARG A 85 -9.10 -5.33 6.35
N GLY A 86 -9.79 -5.88 7.36
CA GLY A 86 -9.56 -7.26 7.82
C GLY A 86 -9.75 -8.27 6.69
N SER A 87 -10.77 -8.08 5.87
CA SER A 87 -11.03 -8.90 4.68
C SER A 87 -9.85 -8.88 3.69
N ALA A 88 -9.33 -7.69 3.37
CA ALA A 88 -8.19 -7.52 2.48
C ALA A 88 -6.89 -8.16 3.02
N ILE A 89 -6.64 -8.04 4.33
CA ILE A 89 -5.47 -8.65 4.99
C ILE A 89 -5.57 -10.18 4.95
N VAL A 90 -6.74 -10.73 5.24
CA VAL A 90 -6.96 -12.19 5.19
C VAL A 90 -6.78 -12.72 3.77
N ALA A 91 -7.21 -11.98 2.73
CA ALA A 91 -6.92 -12.35 1.35
C ALA A 91 -5.41 -12.43 1.07
N ALA A 92 -4.63 -11.43 1.51
CA ALA A 92 -3.19 -11.41 1.34
C ALA A 92 -2.47 -12.55 2.07
N VAL A 93 -2.82 -12.79 3.34
CA VAL A 93 -2.18 -13.83 4.16
C VAL A 93 -2.54 -15.24 3.67
N ASN A 94 -3.76 -15.46 3.17
CA ASN A 94 -4.13 -16.74 2.55
C ASN A 94 -3.29 -17.05 1.29
N ALA A 95 -2.85 -16.02 0.58
CA ALA A 95 -1.93 -16.16 -0.55
C ALA A 95 -0.45 -16.25 -0.13
N GLY A 96 -0.14 -16.28 1.18
CA GLY A 96 1.22 -16.38 1.69
C GLY A 96 2.03 -15.08 1.62
N LEU A 97 1.38 -13.94 1.42
CA LEU A 97 2.07 -12.66 1.23
C LEU A 97 2.46 -12.03 2.57
N PRO A 98 3.69 -11.48 2.70
CA PRO A 98 4.04 -10.62 3.82
C PRO A 98 3.26 -9.31 3.76
N VAL A 99 2.66 -8.91 4.88
CA VAL A 99 1.81 -7.72 4.99
C VAL A 99 2.54 -6.60 5.75
N GLY A 100 2.77 -5.47 5.08
CA GLY A 100 3.26 -4.22 5.66
C GLY A 100 2.12 -3.25 5.95
N GLU A 101 2.13 -2.64 7.13
CA GLU A 101 1.11 -1.68 7.56
C GLU A 101 1.70 -0.27 7.76
N TYR A 102 1.04 0.76 7.20
CA TYR A 102 1.53 2.14 7.25
C TYR A 102 0.47 3.14 7.68
N SER A 103 0.83 4.09 8.56
CA SER A 103 -0.06 5.21 8.90
C SER A 103 -0.14 6.23 7.76
N PRO A 104 -1.21 7.04 7.69
CA PRO A 104 -1.31 8.15 6.73
C PRO A 104 -0.10 9.08 6.77
N THR A 105 0.44 9.33 7.97
CA THR A 105 1.63 10.17 8.16
C THR A 105 2.90 9.53 7.61
N GLN A 106 3.07 8.20 7.76
CA GLN A 106 4.20 7.48 7.17
C GLN A 106 4.14 7.51 5.64
N ILE A 107 2.96 7.32 5.06
CA ILE A 107 2.76 7.35 3.61
C ILE A 107 3.12 8.73 3.05
N LYS A 108 2.58 9.80 3.64
CA LYS A 108 2.90 11.18 3.26
C LYS A 108 4.39 11.51 3.42
N GLN A 109 5.00 11.09 4.53
CA GLN A 109 6.41 11.27 4.79
C GLN A 109 7.28 10.54 3.74
N ALA A 110 6.92 9.31 3.37
CA ALA A 110 7.68 8.50 2.45
C ALA A 110 7.57 8.97 0.99
N VAL A 111 6.42 9.53 0.59
CA VAL A 111 6.16 9.92 -0.81
C VAL A 111 6.48 11.39 -1.07
N VAL A 112 6.13 12.28 -0.14
CA VAL A 112 6.25 13.74 -0.29
C VAL A 112 7.42 14.32 0.51
N GLY A 113 7.88 13.61 1.55
CA GLY A 113 8.95 14.09 2.44
C GLY A 113 8.45 14.81 3.70
N THR A 114 7.13 14.95 3.88
CA THR A 114 6.51 15.49 5.09
C THR A 114 5.21 14.79 5.44
N GLY A 115 5.02 14.41 6.71
CA GLY A 115 3.78 13.80 7.21
C GLY A 115 2.55 14.72 7.16
N GLY A 116 2.75 16.03 6.99
CA GLY A 116 1.70 17.03 6.89
C GLY A 116 1.17 17.29 5.47
N ALA A 117 1.63 16.54 4.47
CA ALA A 117 1.29 16.79 3.07
C ALA A 117 -0.22 16.67 2.76
N ASP A 118 -0.69 17.47 1.82
CA ASP A 118 -2.05 17.41 1.28
C ASP A 118 -2.21 16.23 0.29
N LYS A 119 -3.45 15.75 0.13
CA LYS A 119 -3.76 14.64 -0.80
C LYS A 119 -3.32 14.96 -2.25
N THR A 120 -3.47 16.20 -2.68
CA THR A 120 -3.05 16.65 -4.03
C THR A 120 -1.53 16.57 -4.22
N GLN A 121 -0.75 16.85 -3.18
CA GLN A 121 0.71 16.73 -3.21
C GLN A 121 1.13 15.26 -3.32
N VAL A 122 0.47 14.38 -2.57
CA VAL A 122 0.70 12.92 -2.68
C VAL A 122 0.42 12.45 -4.10
N GLN A 123 -0.75 12.80 -4.67
CA GLN A 123 -1.12 12.40 -6.02
C GLN A 123 -0.14 12.92 -7.08
N HIS A 124 0.30 14.18 -6.96
CA HIS A 124 1.31 14.76 -7.86
C HIS A 124 2.64 14.00 -7.77
N MET A 125 3.10 13.69 -6.55
CA MET A 125 4.34 12.95 -6.34
C MET A 125 4.26 11.51 -6.85
N VAL A 126 3.15 10.81 -6.64
CA VAL A 126 2.92 9.47 -7.19
C VAL A 126 3.03 9.48 -8.72
N LYS A 127 2.37 10.45 -9.38
CA LYS A 127 2.46 10.61 -10.84
C LYS A 127 3.90 10.84 -11.30
N HIS A 128 4.64 11.69 -10.58
CA HIS A 128 6.03 12.01 -10.91
C HIS A 128 6.96 10.81 -10.72
N LEU A 129 6.88 10.13 -9.57
CA LEU A 129 7.73 8.98 -9.21
C LEU A 129 7.50 7.78 -10.13
N LEU A 130 6.26 7.54 -10.55
CA LEU A 130 5.88 6.43 -11.42
C LEU A 130 5.82 6.80 -12.91
N LYS A 131 6.15 8.05 -13.27
CA LYS A 131 6.11 8.58 -14.65
C LYS A 131 4.79 8.27 -15.38
N LEU A 132 3.66 8.42 -14.67
CA LEU A 132 2.35 8.05 -15.22
C LEU A 132 1.95 9.01 -16.36
N PRO A 133 1.38 8.51 -17.47
CA PRO A 133 0.99 9.32 -18.62
C PRO A 133 -0.21 10.24 -18.32
N GLY A 134 -0.99 9.92 -17.28
CA GLY A 134 -2.18 10.66 -16.87
C GLY A 134 -2.25 10.82 -15.35
N THR A 135 -3.22 11.58 -14.89
CA THR A 135 -3.50 11.72 -13.46
C THR A 135 -4.37 10.53 -13.03
N PRO A 136 -3.88 9.64 -12.14
CA PRO A 136 -4.67 8.50 -11.67
C PRO A 136 -5.89 8.97 -10.86
N GLN A 137 -6.93 8.14 -10.79
CA GLN A 137 -8.05 8.36 -9.86
C GLN A 137 -7.52 8.47 -8.42
N ALA A 138 -8.20 9.23 -7.57
CA ALA A 138 -7.72 9.53 -6.22
C ALA A 138 -7.43 8.26 -5.41
N ASP A 139 -8.34 7.28 -5.41
CA ASP A 139 -8.18 6.02 -4.66
C ASP A 139 -7.02 5.17 -5.19
N ALA A 140 -6.80 5.19 -6.51
CA ALA A 140 -5.67 4.51 -7.14
C ALA A 140 -4.33 5.20 -6.82
N ALA A 141 -4.33 6.53 -6.67
CA ALA A 141 -3.15 7.29 -6.28
C ALA A 141 -2.76 7.00 -4.82
N ASP A 142 -3.75 6.94 -3.91
CA ASP A 142 -3.55 6.62 -2.50
C ASP A 142 -3.00 5.19 -2.37
N ALA A 143 -3.53 4.21 -3.12
CA ALA A 143 -3.01 2.84 -3.13
C ALA A 143 -1.57 2.73 -3.69
N LEU A 144 -1.24 3.47 -4.76
CA LEU A 144 0.13 3.53 -5.29
C LEU A 144 1.10 4.21 -4.30
N ALA A 145 0.64 5.22 -3.56
CA ALA A 145 1.44 5.86 -2.51
C ALA A 145 1.78 4.87 -1.38
N ILE A 146 0.83 4.00 -1.01
CA ILE A 146 1.05 2.93 -0.01
C ILE A 146 2.13 1.95 -0.49
N ALA A 147 2.08 1.53 -1.76
CA ALA A 147 3.09 0.63 -2.33
C ALA A 147 4.50 1.28 -2.35
N LEU A 148 4.58 2.58 -2.72
CA LEU A 148 5.83 3.35 -2.67
C LEU A 148 6.35 3.52 -1.23
N CYS A 149 5.46 3.75 -0.26
CA CYS A 149 5.81 3.83 1.16
C CYS A 149 6.44 2.52 1.65
N HIS A 150 5.86 1.39 1.27
CA HIS A 150 6.40 0.06 1.59
C HIS A 150 7.81 -0.13 1.02
N LEU A 151 7.99 0.21 -0.26
CA LEU A 151 9.30 0.17 -0.91
C LEU A 151 10.36 1.02 -0.18
N HIS A 152 10.05 2.28 0.11
CA HIS A 152 11.01 3.19 0.76
C HIS A 152 11.36 2.73 2.18
N THR A 153 10.38 2.19 2.91
CA THR A 153 10.60 1.62 4.25
C THR A 153 11.54 0.42 4.18
N ARG A 154 11.27 -0.52 3.27
CA ARG A 154 12.11 -1.71 3.05
C ARG A 154 13.54 -1.33 2.67
N GLN A 155 13.71 -0.40 1.73
CA GLN A 155 15.04 0.07 1.32
C GLN A 155 15.80 0.73 2.48
N SER A 156 15.11 1.51 3.32
CA SER A 156 15.72 2.15 4.49
C SER A 156 16.19 1.12 5.51
N LEU A 157 15.38 0.08 5.78
CA LEU A 157 15.76 -1.03 6.67
C LEU A 157 16.99 -1.79 6.15
N ILE A 158 17.02 -2.11 4.85
CA ILE A 158 18.18 -2.78 4.22
C ILE A 158 19.44 -1.92 4.35
N ARG A 159 19.36 -0.62 4.09
CA ARG A 159 20.50 0.32 4.25
C ARG A 159 20.98 0.42 5.69
N MET A 160 20.07 0.42 6.66
CA MET A 160 20.42 0.44 8.08
C MET A 160 21.10 -0.87 8.51
N ALA A 161 20.58 -2.03 8.11
CA ALA A 161 21.17 -3.32 8.39
C ALA A 161 22.60 -3.44 7.84
N GLY A 162 22.82 -3.00 6.59
CA GLY A 162 24.16 -2.98 5.97
C GLY A 162 25.15 -2.02 6.64
N ARG A 163 24.67 -0.94 7.27
CA ARG A 163 25.52 -0.02 8.06
C ARG A 163 25.93 -0.60 9.40
N VAL A 164 25.04 -1.35 10.06
CA VAL A 164 25.34 -1.99 11.35
C VAL A 164 26.43 -3.06 11.19
N THR A 165 26.41 -3.82 10.10
CA THR A 165 27.45 -4.83 9.82
C THR A 165 28.83 -4.23 9.47
N GLY A 166 28.87 -3.02 8.90
CA GLY A 166 30.11 -2.34 8.51
C GLY A 166 30.86 -1.65 9.67
N SER A 167 30.21 -1.43 10.82
CA SER A 167 30.81 -0.69 11.95
C SER A 167 31.52 -1.58 12.97
N ALA A 168 31.44 -2.91 12.85
CA ALA A 168 31.96 -3.83 13.87
C ALA A 168 33.41 -4.31 13.65
N TYR A 169 34.03 -4.04 12.49
CA TYR A 169 35.36 -4.55 12.12
C TYR A 169 36.47 -3.49 12.08
N GLY A 170 36.30 -2.37 12.79
CA GLY A 170 37.25 -1.26 12.76
C GLY A 170 37.47 -0.61 14.11
N ARG A 171 38.08 -1.35 15.05
CA ARG A 171 38.93 -0.84 16.16
C ARG A 171 39.12 -1.91 17.22
N PHE A 172 40.05 -2.84 17.01
CA PHE A 172 40.88 -3.38 18.08
C PHE A 172 42.24 -3.72 17.47
N ARG A 173 43.20 -2.83 17.81
CA ARG A 173 44.67 -2.97 17.88
C ARG A 173 45.38 -3.83 16.84
#